data_AF-A0A7R9MXM3-F1
#
_entry.id   AF-A0A7R9MXM3-F1
#
_cell.length_a   1.000
_cell.length_b   1.000
_cell.length_c   1.000
_cell.angle_alpha   90.00
_cell.angle_beta   90.00
_cell.angle_gamma   90.00
#
_symmetry.space_group_name_H-M   'P 1'
#
loop_
_entity.id
_entity.type
_entity.pdbx_description
1 polymer ?
#
loop_
_entity_poly.entity_id
_entity_poly.type
_entity_poly.pdbx_seq_one_letter_code
_entity_poly.pdbx_strand_id
1 'polypeptide(L)'
;DIGSLAFSYSIIAASALYHFTHEDVVFQCTGIQMSELRECVVWMIPFALAIKDEGFDSPKFSHKSTEDSQPYHNIQYHSVDLQLLEKAYQKQTESQCSVESEESISPVSSPVAKRPRRPAILT
;
A
#
# COMPACT_ATOMS: atom_id res chain seq x y z
N ASP A 1 9.57 -5.19 6.08
CA ASP A 1 9.94 -3.80 5.71
C ASP A 1 10.13 -2.94 6.95
N ILE A 2 11.10 -2.02 6.95
CA ILE A 2 11.38 -1.14 8.11
C ILE A 2 10.29 -0.10 8.36
N GLY A 3 9.56 0.32 7.31
CA GLY A 3 8.43 1.25 7.41
C GLY A 3 7.28 0.73 8.25
N SER A 4 7.20 -0.59 8.48
CA SER A 4 6.23 -1.19 9.40
C SER A 4 6.33 -0.65 10.83
N LEU A 5 7.52 -0.18 11.26
CA LEU A 5 7.74 0.38 12.60
C LEU A 5 6.98 1.69 12.86
N ALA A 6 6.41 2.31 11.83
CA ALA A 6 5.53 3.46 11.97
C ALA A 6 4.13 3.08 12.53
N PHE A 7 3.78 1.79 12.55
CA PHE A 7 2.47 1.28 12.95
C PHE A 7 2.60 0.35 14.17
N SER A 8 1.55 0.28 15.00
CA SER A 8 1.50 -0.71 16.07
C SER A 8 1.28 -2.12 15.51
N TYR A 9 1.70 -3.15 16.24
CA TYR A 9 1.59 -4.53 15.77
C TYR A 9 0.13 -4.98 15.56
N SER A 10 -0.82 -4.46 16.34
CA SER A 10 -2.24 -4.71 16.14
C SER A 10 -2.77 -4.10 14.84
N ILE A 11 -2.33 -2.89 14.50
CA ILE A 11 -2.69 -2.22 13.23
C ILE A 11 -2.11 -2.99 12.05
N ILE A 12 -0.83 -3.39 12.10
CA ILE A 12 -0.20 -4.19 11.04
C ILE A 12 -0.98 -5.50 10.82
N ALA A 13 -1.29 -6.23 11.89
CA ALA A 13 -2.00 -7.51 11.78
C ALA A 13 -3.42 -7.33 11.20
N ALA A 14 -4.16 -6.32 11.66
CA ALA A 14 -5.49 -6.00 11.16
C ALA A 14 -5.48 -5.53 9.69
N SER A 15 -4.50 -4.69 9.32
CA SER A 15 -4.31 -4.25 7.93
C SER A 15 -3.90 -5.38 7.01
N ALA A 16 -3.10 -6.34 7.48
CA ALA A 16 -2.80 -7.54 6.72
C ALA A 16 -4.07 -8.38 6.50
N LEU A 17 -4.87 -8.60 7.55
CA LEU A 17 -6.14 -9.31 7.46
C LEU A 17 -7.12 -8.64 6.47
N TYR A 18 -7.15 -7.31 6.43
CA TYR A 18 -7.98 -6.56 5.49
C TYR A 18 -7.69 -6.93 4.03
N HIS A 19 -6.43 -7.11 3.64
CA HIS A 19 -6.05 -7.48 2.26
C HIS A 19 -6.49 -8.89 1.84
N PHE A 20 -6.89 -9.74 2.79
CA PHE A 20 -7.44 -11.08 2.54
C PHE A 20 -8.96 -11.17 2.69
N THR A 21 -9.58 -10.12 3.22
CA THR A 21 -10.98 -10.14 3.63
C THR A 21 -11.64 -8.79 3.27
N HIS A 22 -12.53 -8.30 4.13
CA HIS A 22 -13.25 -7.04 3.97
C HIS A 22 -13.35 -6.33 5.32
N GLU A 23 -13.66 -5.03 5.28
CA GLU A 23 -13.77 -4.15 6.46
C GLU A 23 -14.61 -4.75 7.59
N ASP A 24 -15.81 -5.26 7.27
CA ASP A 24 -16.72 -5.83 8.27
C ASP A 24 -16.10 -6.99 9.05
N VAL A 25 -15.35 -7.87 8.38
CA VAL A 25 -14.70 -9.03 9.01
C VAL A 25 -13.56 -8.57 9.93
N VAL A 26 -12.76 -7.60 9.46
CA VAL A 26 -11.68 -7.04 10.27
C VAL A 26 -12.23 -6.37 11.52
N PHE A 27 -13.29 -5.58 11.39
CA PHE A 27 -13.94 -4.94 12.53
C PHE A 27 -14.49 -5.97 13.53
N GLN A 28 -15.16 -7.02 13.04
CA GLN A 28 -15.68 -8.09 13.91
C GLN A 28 -14.58 -8.85 14.67
N CYS A 29 -13.43 -9.11 14.04
CA CYS A 29 -12.33 -9.86 14.64
C CYS A 29 -11.43 -9.01 15.56
N THR A 30 -11.30 -7.71 15.29
CA THR A 30 -10.29 -6.86 15.94
C THR A 30 -10.88 -5.70 16.74
N GLY A 31 -12.10 -5.27 16.45
CA GLY A 31 -12.74 -4.07 17.00
C GLY A 31 -12.18 -2.74 16.49
N ILE A 32 -11.23 -2.76 15.54
CA ILE A 32 -10.55 -1.56 15.03
C ILE A 32 -11.32 -0.96 13.86
N GLN A 33 -11.55 0.35 13.90
CA GLN A 33 -12.27 1.05 12.84
C GLN A 33 -11.41 1.23 11.59
N MET A 34 -12.02 1.24 10.40
CA MET A 34 -11.29 1.43 9.14
C MET A 34 -10.59 2.79 9.04
N SER A 35 -11.10 3.81 9.74
CA SER A 35 -10.43 5.10 9.86
C SER A 35 -9.04 4.99 10.49
N GLU A 36 -8.84 4.08 11.43
CA GLU A 36 -7.57 3.84 12.11
C GLU A 36 -6.62 2.96 11.27
N LEU A 37 -7.17 2.08 10.42
CA LEU A 37 -6.40 1.17 9.58
C LEU A 37 -5.93 1.77 8.26
N ARG A 38 -6.61 2.83 7.78
CA ARG A 38 -6.46 3.37 6.42
C ARG A 38 -5.01 3.58 5.99
N GLU A 39 -4.22 4.25 6.81
CA GLU A 39 -2.83 4.58 6.47
C GLU A 39 -1.98 3.32 6.29
N CYS A 40 -2.11 2.36 7.22
CA CYS A 40 -1.37 1.10 7.15
C CYS A 40 -1.86 0.20 6.01
N VAL A 41 -3.17 0.14 5.76
CA VAL A 41 -3.74 -0.60 4.64
C VAL A 41 -3.20 -0.08 3.31
N VAL A 42 -3.18 1.24 3.12
CA VAL A 42 -2.64 1.87 1.90
C VAL A 42 -1.14 1.60 1.76
N TRP A 43 -0.37 1.78 2.85
CA TRP A 43 1.07 1.46 2.87
C TRP A 43 1.34 -0.01 2.52
N MET A 44 0.44 -0.92 2.90
CA MET A 44 0.61 -2.36 2.70
C MET A 44 0.21 -2.84 1.28
N ILE A 45 -0.43 -2.01 0.44
CA ILE A 45 -0.85 -2.35 -0.93
C ILE A 45 0.28 -2.98 -1.78
N PRO A 46 1.47 -2.37 -1.94
CA PRO A 46 2.52 -2.93 -2.79
C PRO A 46 2.97 -4.33 -2.34
N PHE A 47 2.98 -4.59 -1.02
CA PHE A 47 3.31 -5.89 -0.45
C PHE A 47 2.21 -6.92 -0.73
N ALA A 48 0.94 -6.54 -0.55
CA ALA A 48 -0.20 -7.39 -0.87
C ALA A 48 -0.23 -7.78 -2.36
N LEU A 49 0.10 -6.85 -3.26
CA LEU A 49 0.20 -7.11 -4.70
C LEU A 49 1.37 -8.03 -5.04
N ALA A 50 2.54 -7.83 -4.42
CA ALA A 50 3.69 -8.71 -4.64
C ALA A 50 3.38 -10.16 -4.20
N ILE A 51 2.68 -10.33 -3.07
CA ILE A 51 2.21 -11.64 -2.59
C ILE A 51 1.18 -12.24 -3.55
N LYS A 52 0.23 -11.43 -4.03
CA LYS A 52 -0.79 -11.88 -4.98
C LYS A 52 -0.20 -12.41 -6.29
N ASP A 53 0.86 -11.79 -6.78
CA ASP A 53 1.54 -12.20 -8.02
C ASP A 53 2.37 -13.48 -7.84
N GLU A 54 3.01 -13.65 -6.67
CA GLU A 54 3.79 -14.86 -6.36
C GLU A 54 2.88 -16.06 -6.03
N GLY A 55 1.74 -15.80 -5.39
CA GLY A 55 0.87 -16.81 -4.82
C GLY A 55 1.36 -17.34 -3.48
N PHE A 56 0.57 -18.24 -2.89
CA PHE A 56 0.93 -18.92 -1.64
C PHE A 56 1.42 -20.34 -1.91
N ASP A 57 2.62 -20.66 -1.41
CA ASP A 57 3.07 -22.04 -1.31
C ASP A 57 2.11 -22.82 -0.39
N SER A 58 1.70 -24.02 -0.82
CA SER A 58 1.05 -24.95 0.08
C SER A 58 2.00 -25.33 1.23
N PRO A 59 1.54 -25.41 2.49
CA PRO A 59 2.39 -25.79 3.62
C PRO A 59 3.13 -27.10 3.33
N LYS A 60 4.47 -27.08 3.39
CA LYS A 60 5.34 -28.20 2.98
C LYS A 60 5.30 -29.41 3.93
N PHE A 61 4.52 -29.36 5.01
CA PHE A 61 4.35 -30.46 5.97
C PHE A 61 3.11 -31.31 5.62
N SER A 62 3.24 -32.19 4.63
CA SER A 62 2.20 -33.20 4.35
C SER A 62 2.43 -34.54 5.06
N HIS A 63 3.58 -34.77 5.71
CA HIS A 63 3.85 -36.03 6.39
C HIS A 63 4.83 -35.87 7.56
N LYS A 64 4.32 -35.90 8.80
CA LYS A 64 4.78 -36.78 9.91
C LYS A 64 4.33 -36.29 11.30
N SER A 65 3.83 -37.26 12.06
CA SER A 65 3.82 -37.42 13.51
C SER A 65 2.67 -36.77 14.30
N THR A 66 1.69 -37.59 14.71
CA THR A 66 1.64 -38.38 15.97
C THR A 66 1.20 -37.50 17.13
N GLU A 67 -0.08 -37.65 17.51
CA GLU A 67 -0.77 -37.40 18.80
C GLU A 67 -0.58 -36.07 19.57
N ASP A 68 0.51 -35.32 19.37
CA ASP A 68 0.85 -34.03 19.99
C ASP A 68 0.93 -32.87 18.96
N SER A 69 0.23 -33.00 17.83
CA SER A 69 0.37 -32.13 16.67
C SER A 69 -0.03 -30.67 16.96
N GLN A 70 0.95 -29.80 17.19
CA GLN A 70 0.76 -28.36 17.04
C GLN A 70 0.20 -28.07 15.64
N PRO A 71 -0.73 -27.11 15.50
CA PRO A 71 -1.26 -26.78 14.19
C PRO A 71 -0.12 -26.38 13.25
N TYR A 72 -0.04 -26.98 12.06
CA TYR A 72 1.02 -26.69 11.09
C TYR A 72 1.15 -25.19 10.76
N HIS A 73 0.07 -24.41 10.94
CA HIS A 73 0.06 -22.96 10.73
C HIS A 73 0.86 -22.15 11.77
N ASN A 74 1.23 -22.74 12.91
CA ASN A 74 2.05 -22.08 13.94
C ASN A 74 3.56 -22.25 13.73
N ILE A 75 3.97 -23.06 12.75
CA ILE A 75 5.39 -23.26 12.44
C ILE A 75 5.84 -22.12 11.51
N GLN A 76 6.88 -21.40 11.89
CA GLN A 76 7.48 -20.37 11.03
C GLN A 76 8.26 -21.02 9.88
N TYR A 77 7.98 -20.60 8.64
CA TYR A 77 8.68 -21.06 7.44
C TYR A 77 9.52 -19.93 6.85
N HIS A 78 10.73 -20.25 6.38
CA HIS A 78 11.53 -19.32 5.58
C HIS A 78 11.08 -19.37 4.11
N SER A 79 9.93 -18.74 3.82
CA SER A 79 9.39 -18.62 2.47
C SER A 79 9.65 -17.20 1.96
N VAL A 80 10.61 -17.05 1.04
CA VAL A 80 10.87 -15.89 0.17
C VAL A 80 10.67 -14.50 0.81
N ASP A 81 11.69 -13.98 1.50
CA ASP A 81 11.60 -12.67 2.17
C ASP A 81 12.20 -11.52 1.30
N LEU A 82 13.45 -11.64 0.85
CA LEU A 82 14.14 -10.52 0.18
C LEU A 82 13.69 -10.26 -1.26
N GLN A 83 13.48 -11.30 -2.07
CA GLN A 83 13.02 -11.12 -3.46
C GLN A 83 11.59 -10.59 -3.52
N LEU A 84 10.73 -11.01 -2.59
CA LEU A 84 9.36 -10.54 -2.49
C LEU A 84 9.33 -9.07 -2.04
N LEU A 85 10.20 -8.69 -1.11
CA LEU A 85 10.40 -7.31 -0.69
C LEU A 85 10.85 -6.41 -1.85
N GLU A 86 11.79 -6.86 -2.68
CA GLU A 86 12.24 -6.12 -3.87
C GLU A 86 11.11 -5.86 -4.86
N LYS A 87 10.28 -6.89 -5.14
CA LYS A 87 9.08 -6.75 -5.98
C LYS A 87 8.09 -5.74 -5.40
N ALA A 88 7.90 -5.72 -4.09
CA ALA A 88 7.02 -4.76 -3.43
C ALA A 88 7.53 -3.31 -3.62
N TYR A 89 8.83 -3.07 -3.46
CA TYR A 89 9.42 -1.73 -3.70
C TYR A 89 9.32 -1.28 -5.16
N GLN A 90 9.47 -2.20 -6.11
CA GLN A 90 9.27 -1.89 -7.51
C GLN A 90 7.84 -1.38 -7.77
N LYS A 91 6.83 -2.10 -7.27
CA LYS A 91 5.41 -1.70 -7.38
C LYS A 91 5.12 -0.36 -6.70
N GLN A 92 5.77 -0.10 -5.57
CA GLN A 92 5.65 1.17 -4.85
C GLN A 92 6.19 2.35 -5.67
N THR A 93 7.24 2.13 -6.46
CA THR A 93 7.85 3.14 -7.33
C THR A 93 7.01 3.37 -8.58
N GLU A 94 6.50 2.31 -9.21
CA GLU A 94 5.60 2.39 -10.37
C GLU A 94 4.31 3.17 -10.07
N SER A 95 3.77 2.97 -8.86
CA SER A 95 2.58 3.68 -8.39
C SER A 95 2.82 5.17 -8.16
N GLN A 96 4.05 5.58 -7.80
CA GLN A 96 4.42 6.98 -7.58
C GLN A 96 4.81 7.69 -8.88
N CYS A 97 5.46 7.00 -9.82
CA CYS A 97 5.88 7.58 -11.10
C CYS A 97 4.68 7.90 -12.02
N SER A 98 3.59 7.12 -11.93
CA SER A 98 2.37 7.35 -12.70
C SER A 98 1.61 8.63 -12.31
N VAL A 99 1.92 9.23 -11.15
CA VAL A 99 1.25 10.44 -10.65
C VAL A 99 1.96 11.72 -11.11
N GLU A 100 3.27 11.66 -11.41
CA GLU A 100 4.06 12.81 -11.89
C GLU A 100 3.85 13.13 -13.37
N SER A 101 3.38 12.16 -14.18
CA SER A 101 3.14 12.38 -15.62
C SER A 101 1.88 13.20 -15.95
N GLU A 102 0.98 13.43 -14.99
CA GLU A 102 -0.29 14.15 -15.20
C GLU A 102 -0.27 15.61 -14.70
N GLU A 103 0.84 16.09 -14.10
CA GLU A 103 1.03 17.51 -13.71
C GLU A 103 2.02 18.23 -14.65
N SER A 104 1.97 17.91 -15.94
CA SER A 104 2.79 18.54 -16.99
C SER A 104 1.95 19.10 -18.12
N ILE A 105 0.95 19.93 -17.81
CA ILE A 105 0.34 20.84 -18.80
C ILE A 105 0.56 22.27 -18.33
N SER A 106 1.72 22.79 -18.71
CA SER A 106 2.09 24.20 -18.56
C SER A 106 1.20 25.11 -19.43
N PRO A 107 0.68 26.24 -18.91
CA PRO A 107 0.28 27.34 -19.79
C PRO A 107 1.53 28.14 -20.16
N VAL A 108 1.84 28.09 -21.45
CA VAL A 108 2.83 28.89 -22.19
C VAL A 108 2.90 30.35 -21.71
N SER A 109 4.13 30.78 -21.39
CA SER A 109 4.51 32.17 -21.21
C SER A 109 4.48 32.91 -22.56
N SER A 110 3.82 34.08 -22.61
CA SER A 110 3.99 35.06 -23.69
C SER A 110 3.66 36.49 -23.22
N PRO A 111 4.25 37.52 -23.87
CA PRO A 111 4.86 38.65 -23.17
C PRO A 111 3.92 39.84 -22.89
N VAL A 112 4.27 40.58 -21.84
CA VAL A 112 3.67 41.85 -21.41
C VAL A 112 3.59 42.85 -22.57
N ALA A 113 2.37 43.07 -23.07
CA ALA A 113 2.04 44.20 -23.91
C ALA A 113 1.74 45.42 -23.01
N LYS A 114 2.52 46.50 -23.20
CA LYS A 114 2.40 47.77 -22.48
C LYS A 114 1.02 48.40 -22.73
N ARG A 115 0.35 48.80 -21.64
CA ARG A 115 -0.94 49.53 -21.65
C ARG A 115 -0.86 50.84 -22.44
N PRO A 116 -1.79 51.15 -23.34
CA PRO A 116 -2.04 52.52 -23.77
C PRO A 116 -2.93 53.25 -22.73
N ARG A 117 -2.52 54.45 -22.33
CA ARG A 117 -3.31 55.39 -21.51
C ARG A 117 -4.49 55.90 -22.35
N ARG A 118 -5.72 55.77 -21.84
CA ARG A 118 -6.90 56.41 -22.46
C ARG A 118 -6.94 57.91 -22.14
N PRO A 119 -7.41 58.77 -23.06
CA PRO A 119 -7.55 60.20 -22.84
C PRO A 119 -8.80 60.54 -22.02
N ALA A 120 -8.77 61.72 -21.40
CA ALA A 120 -9.85 62.32 -20.61
C ALA A 120 -11.12 62.54 -21.44
N ILE A 121 -12.28 62.24 -20.85
CA ILE A 121 -13.58 62.67 -21.36
C ILE A 121 -14.06 63.81 -20.46
N LEU A 122 -14.22 65.00 -21.07
CA LEU A 122 -15.02 66.10 -20.54
C LEU A 122 -16.50 65.78 -20.77
N THR A 123 -17.31 65.83 -19.73
CA THR A 123 -18.73 66.19 -19.80
C THR A 123 -19.20 66.66 -18.44
#